data_AF-A0A3M0XU45-F1
#
_entry.id   AF-A0A3M0XU45-F1
#
_cell.length_a   1.000
_cell.length_b   1.000
_cell.length_c   1.000
_cell.angle_alpha   90.00
_cell.angle_beta   90.00
_cell.angle_gamma   90.00
#
_symmetry.space_group_name_H-M   'P 1'
#
loop_
_entity.id
_entity.type
_entity.pdbx_description
1 polymer ?
#
loop_
_entity_poly.entity_id
_entity_poly.type
_entity_poly.pdbx_seq_one_letter_code
_entity_poly.pdbx_strand_id
1 'polypeptide(L)'
;MASGSYQKHRVKFLHEKQIEREAKLLLDEWAEKGHEISVPIPLDELVEIHLLLPFEIVDLRSQFGGHDVMGAIWFNDGTIRIDSSLDPHKFPHLRGRYNFTVAHEVGHWRLH
;
A
#
# COMPACT_ATOMS: atom_id res chain seq x y z
N MET A 1 14.23 -23.53 -19.86
CA MET A 1 13.11 -22.70 -20.34
C MET A 1 11.84 -23.18 -19.63
N ALA A 2 11.56 -22.70 -18.42
CA ALA A 2 10.39 -23.14 -17.67
C ALA A 2 9.19 -22.27 -18.05
N SER A 3 8.21 -22.89 -18.68
CA SER A 3 6.90 -22.36 -18.99
C SER A 3 6.09 -22.17 -17.71
N GLY A 4 5.98 -20.94 -17.22
CA GLY A 4 5.04 -20.57 -16.16
C GLY A 4 3.69 -20.22 -16.79
N SER A 5 2.68 -21.07 -16.65
CA SER A 5 1.31 -20.74 -17.02
C SER A 5 0.80 -19.61 -16.10
N TYR A 6 0.53 -18.43 -16.66
CA TYR A 6 -0.07 -17.33 -15.92
C TYR A 6 -1.53 -17.69 -15.58
N GLN A 7 -1.77 -18.19 -14.38
CA GLN A 7 -3.14 -18.36 -13.89
C GLN A 7 -3.75 -16.97 -13.68
N LYS A 8 -4.73 -16.63 -14.51
CA LYS A 8 -5.50 -15.38 -14.41
C LYS A 8 -6.35 -15.43 -13.13
N HIS A 9 -5.77 -15.00 -12.02
CA HIS A 9 -6.51 -14.84 -10.76
C HIS A 9 -7.58 -13.77 -11.00
N ARG A 10 -8.85 -14.20 -11.01
CA ARG A 10 -9.97 -13.25 -11.11
C ARG A 10 -10.11 -12.56 -9.76
N VAL A 11 -9.66 -11.32 -9.68
CA VAL A 11 -9.96 -10.43 -8.55
C VAL A 11 -11.49 -10.25 -8.51
N LYS A 12 -12.10 -10.53 -7.35
CA LYS A 12 -13.54 -10.37 -7.16
C LYS A 12 -13.88 -8.87 -7.19
N PHE A 13 -14.98 -8.53 -7.84
CA PHE A 13 -15.52 -7.18 -7.76
C PHE A 13 -15.95 -6.89 -6.32
N LEU A 14 -15.55 -5.74 -5.78
CA LEU A 14 -15.89 -5.29 -4.44
C LEU A 14 -16.77 -4.04 -4.53
N HIS A 15 -17.86 -4.01 -3.77
CA HIS A 15 -18.68 -2.82 -3.67
C HIS A 15 -18.00 -1.76 -2.80
N GLU A 16 -18.22 -0.49 -3.11
CA GLU A 16 -17.71 0.66 -2.34
C GLU A 16 -18.01 0.53 -0.84
N LYS A 17 -19.23 0.13 -0.46
CA LYS A 17 -19.60 -0.11 0.94
C LYS A 17 -18.71 -1.14 1.65
N GLN A 18 -18.21 -2.12 0.91
CA GLN A 18 -17.26 -3.09 1.46
C GLN A 18 -15.88 -2.47 1.62
N ILE A 19 -15.39 -1.71 0.63
CA ILE A 19 -14.10 -1.02 0.70
C ILE A 19 -14.09 -0.06 1.91
N GLU A 20 -15.12 0.76 2.06
CA GLU A 20 -15.28 1.70 3.18
C GLU A 20 -15.32 0.99 4.54
N ARG A 21 -16.04 -0.14 4.61
CA ARG A 21 -16.09 -0.93 5.85
C ARG A 21 -14.71 -1.48 6.21
N GLU A 22 -13.98 -2.05 5.27
CA GLU A 22 -12.64 -2.61 5.55
C GLU A 22 -11.63 -1.52 5.91
N ALA A 23 -11.71 -0.34 5.28
CA ALA A 23 -10.90 0.82 5.66
C ALA A 23 -11.19 1.28 7.10
N LYS A 24 -12.48 1.34 7.49
CA LYS A 24 -12.87 1.67 8.85
C LYS A 24 -12.39 0.62 9.86
N LEU A 25 -12.57 -0.67 9.54
CA LEU A 25 -12.14 -1.77 10.41
C LEU A 25 -10.63 -1.72 10.66
N LEU A 26 -9.83 -1.42 9.64
CA LEU A 26 -8.38 -1.24 9.80
C LEU A 26 -8.05 -0.15 10.82
N LEU A 27 -8.75 0.98 10.78
CA LEU A 27 -8.55 2.07 11.75
C LEU A 27 -9.07 1.70 13.15
N ASP A 28 -10.20 1.00 13.22
CA ASP A 28 -10.73 0.50 14.50
C ASP A 28 -9.74 -0.46 15.16
N GLU A 29 -9.16 -1.40 14.41
CA GLU A 29 -8.13 -2.34 14.88
C GLU A 29 -6.86 -1.60 15.35
N TRP A 30 -6.48 -0.50 14.68
CA TRP A 30 -5.37 0.37 15.09
C TRP A 30 -5.67 1.04 16.44
N ALA A 31 -6.88 1.58 16.60
CA ALA A 31 -7.31 2.21 17.85
C ALA A 31 -7.44 1.21 19.01
N GLU A 32 -7.91 -0.01 18.75
CA GLU A 32 -8.01 -1.08 19.75
C GLU A 32 -6.64 -1.48 20.34
N LYS A 33 -5.55 -1.31 19.57
CA LYS A 33 -4.17 -1.47 20.05
C LYS A 33 -3.66 -0.28 20.88
N GLY A 34 -4.49 0.73 21.12
CA GLY A 34 -4.18 1.89 21.93
C GLY A 34 -3.52 3.04 21.15
N HIS A 35 -3.49 2.97 19.82
CA HIS A 35 -2.97 4.04 18.99
C HIS A 35 -4.04 5.11 18.70
N GLU A 36 -3.63 6.36 18.57
CA GLU A 36 -4.54 7.45 18.23
C GLU A 36 -4.85 7.45 16.72
N ILE A 37 -6.13 7.58 16.37
CA ILE A 37 -6.55 7.91 14.99
C ILE A 37 -6.57 9.43 14.86
N SER A 38 -5.52 10.01 14.31
CA SER A 38 -5.43 11.45 14.03
C SER A 38 -5.08 11.69 12.56
N VAL A 39 -5.38 12.90 12.08
CA VAL A 39 -4.98 13.32 10.73
C VAL A 39 -3.68 14.15 10.80
N PRO A 40 -2.70 13.88 9.91
CA PRO A 40 -2.66 12.79 8.94
C PRO A 40 -2.52 11.42 9.62
N ILE A 41 -3.16 10.39 9.05
CA ILE A 41 -3.01 9.00 9.52
C ILE A 41 -1.51 8.63 9.47
N PRO A 42 -0.94 8.03 10.53
CA PRO A 42 0.46 7.60 10.55
C PRO A 42 0.63 6.33 9.70
N LEU A 43 0.65 6.50 8.37
CA LEU A 43 0.62 5.37 7.42
C LEU A 43 1.85 4.46 7.55
N ASP A 44 3.04 5.03 7.74
CA ASP A 44 4.27 4.25 7.90
C ASP A 44 4.15 3.28 9.10
N GLU A 45 3.68 3.78 10.25
CA GLU A 45 3.44 2.98 11.45
C GLU A 45 2.29 1.98 11.26
N LEU A 46 1.21 2.37 10.59
CA LEU A 46 0.11 1.46 10.27
C LEU A 46 0.60 0.29 9.41
N VAL A 47 1.47 0.52 8.42
CA VAL A 47 2.02 -0.54 7.58
C VAL A 47 2.98 -1.43 8.37
N GLU A 48 3.98 -0.85 9.03
CA GLU A 48 5.08 -1.61 9.63
C GLU A 48 4.71 -2.21 10.99
N ILE A 49 3.95 -1.49 11.83
CA ILE A 49 3.64 -1.89 13.20
C ILE A 49 2.30 -2.64 13.27
N HIS A 50 1.27 -2.17 12.56
CA HIS A 50 -0.04 -2.82 12.61
C HIS A 50 -0.15 -4.02 11.69
N LEU A 51 0.21 -3.83 10.42
CA LEU A 51 0.11 -4.86 9.38
C LEU A 51 1.34 -5.76 9.29
N LEU A 52 2.44 -5.36 9.94
CA LEU A 52 3.71 -6.10 9.95
C LEU A 52 4.27 -6.34 8.54
N LEU A 53 4.07 -5.38 7.63
CA LEU A 53 4.58 -5.44 6.28
C LEU A 53 5.87 -4.64 6.15
N PRO A 54 6.93 -5.22 5.54
CA PRO A 54 8.04 -4.44 5.06
C PRO A 54 7.59 -3.33 4.10
N PHE A 55 8.15 -2.15 4.29
CA PHE A 55 7.87 -0.96 3.50
C PHE A 55 9.17 -0.38 2.95
N GLU A 56 9.23 -0.17 1.63
CA GLU A 56 10.45 0.32 0.98
C GLU A 56 10.18 1.45 -0.01
N ILE A 57 11.11 2.41 -0.08
CA ILE A 57 11.16 3.41 -1.15
C ILE A 57 12.25 3.01 -2.13
N VAL A 58 11.87 2.74 -3.39
CA VAL A 58 12.79 2.24 -4.43
C VAL A 58 12.55 2.93 -5.78
N ASP A 59 13.45 2.76 -6.74
CA ASP A 59 13.22 3.23 -8.12
C ASP A 59 12.37 2.20 -8.89
N LEU A 60 11.06 2.28 -8.71
CA LEU A 60 10.10 1.39 -9.39
C LEU A 60 10.05 1.69 -10.88
N ARG A 61 10.16 2.96 -11.27
CA ARG A 61 10.18 3.33 -12.69
C ARG A 61 11.30 2.61 -13.44
N SER A 62 12.53 2.58 -12.90
CA SER A 62 13.62 1.81 -13.51
C SER A 62 13.34 0.30 -13.50
N GLN A 63 12.78 -0.25 -12.43
CA GLN A 63 12.43 -1.68 -12.35
C GLN A 63 11.37 -2.09 -13.37
N PHE A 64 10.40 -1.21 -13.65
CA PHE A 64 9.32 -1.43 -14.62
C PHE A 64 9.58 -0.76 -15.97
N GLY A 65 10.84 -0.59 -16.38
CA GLY A 65 11.18 -0.16 -17.75
C GLY A 65 10.70 1.24 -18.13
N GLY A 66 10.61 2.15 -17.17
CA GLY A 66 10.19 3.55 -17.35
C GLY A 66 8.68 3.80 -17.27
N HIS A 67 7.88 2.79 -16.94
CA HIS A 67 6.45 2.97 -16.69
C HIS A 67 6.19 3.81 -15.43
N ASP A 68 5.12 4.60 -15.44
CA ASP A 68 4.72 5.45 -14.31
C ASP A 68 4.05 4.65 -13.19
N VAL A 69 4.82 3.74 -12.59
CA VAL A 69 4.42 2.94 -11.43
C VAL A 69 4.78 3.75 -10.18
N MET A 70 3.76 4.11 -9.39
CA MET A 70 3.92 4.92 -8.18
C MET A 70 4.08 4.08 -6.91
N GLY A 71 3.47 2.90 -6.90
CA GLY A 71 3.51 1.94 -5.81
C GLY A 71 3.19 0.55 -6.34
N ALA A 72 3.62 -0.47 -5.61
CA ALA A 72 3.29 -1.85 -5.91
C ALA A 72 3.40 -2.73 -4.66
N ILE A 73 2.59 -3.78 -4.62
CA ILE A 73 2.61 -4.82 -3.59
C ILE A 73 3.09 -6.16 -4.15
N TRP A 74 4.00 -6.79 -3.44
CA TRP A 74 4.45 -8.16 -3.71
C TRP A 74 3.82 -9.09 -2.67
N PHE A 75 2.64 -9.63 -2.97
CA PHE A 75 1.88 -10.49 -2.05
C PHE A 75 2.68 -11.69 -1.53
N ASN A 76 3.46 -12.34 -2.40
CA ASN A 76 4.30 -13.49 -2.00
C ASN A 76 5.38 -13.10 -0.98
N ASP A 77 5.84 -11.85 -1.03
CA ASP A 77 6.92 -11.32 -0.18
C ASP A 77 6.37 -10.48 0.98
N GLY A 78 5.05 -10.29 1.05
CA GLY A 78 4.39 -9.42 2.04
C GLY A 78 4.90 -7.97 2.03
N THR A 79 5.41 -7.47 0.90
CA THR A 79 6.15 -6.20 0.86
C THR A 79 5.42 -5.13 0.04
N ILE A 80 5.33 -3.92 0.59
CA ILE A 80 4.87 -2.72 -0.12
C ILE A 80 6.11 -1.91 -0.54
N ARG A 81 6.14 -1.49 -1.81
CA ARG A 81 7.16 -0.54 -2.29
C ARG A 81 6.52 0.68 -2.92
N ILE A 82 7.09 1.84 -2.65
CA ILE A 82 6.70 3.13 -3.23
C ILE A 82 7.83 3.66 -4.08
N ASP A 83 7.49 4.28 -5.21
CA ASP A 83 8.47 4.87 -6.09
C ASP A 83 9.16 6.08 -5.43
N SER A 84 10.48 6.14 -5.58
CA SER A 84 11.32 7.17 -4.97
C SER A 84 11.02 8.60 -5.45
N SER A 85 10.31 8.77 -6.58
CA SER A 85 9.82 10.09 -7.00
C SER A 85 8.72 10.65 -6.09
N LEU A 86 8.12 9.82 -5.22
CA LEU A 86 7.12 10.24 -4.23
C LEU A 86 7.69 10.40 -2.82
N ASP A 87 8.99 10.16 -2.62
CA ASP A 87 9.64 10.26 -1.31
C ASP A 87 9.36 11.64 -0.65
N PRO A 88 8.58 11.69 0.45
CA PRO A 88 8.17 12.96 1.06
C PRO A 88 9.33 13.66 1.79
N HIS A 89 10.44 12.98 2.07
CA HIS A 89 11.65 13.62 2.59
C HIS A 89 12.38 14.40 1.50
N LYS A 90 12.34 13.92 0.25
CA LYS A 90 12.92 14.60 -0.92
C LYS A 90 11.97 15.62 -1.54
N PHE A 91 10.68 15.29 -1.59
CA PHE A 91 9.64 16.09 -2.23
C PHE A 91 8.46 16.35 -1.27
N PRO A 92 8.61 17.22 -0.25
CA PRO A 92 7.56 17.43 0.76
C PRO A 92 6.20 17.86 0.20
N HIS A 93 6.19 18.57 -0.94
CA HIS A 93 4.98 18.99 -1.63
C HIS A 93 4.17 17.82 -2.22
N LEU A 94 4.78 16.64 -2.38
CA LEU A 94 4.12 15.42 -2.85
C LEU A 94 3.57 14.55 -1.71
N ARG A 95 3.66 14.99 -0.44
CA ARG A 95 3.21 14.20 0.72
C ARG A 95 1.77 13.69 0.60
N GLY A 96 0.86 14.48 0.04
CA GLY A 96 -0.52 14.02 -0.20
C GLY A 96 -0.59 12.84 -1.19
N ARG A 97 0.21 12.88 -2.26
CA ARG A 97 0.29 11.80 -3.25
C ARG A 97 0.98 10.57 -2.68
N TYR A 98 2.04 10.76 -1.89
CA TYR A 98 2.68 9.69 -1.12
C TYR A 98 1.67 8.98 -0.22
N ASN A 99 0.98 9.73 0.65
CA ASN A 99 -0.01 9.19 1.58
C ASN A 99 -1.12 8.42 0.85
N PHE A 100 -1.64 8.98 -0.25
CA PHE A 100 -2.65 8.29 -1.06
C PHE A 100 -2.13 6.98 -1.65
N THR A 101 -0.89 6.97 -2.15
CA THR A 101 -0.29 5.78 -2.75
C THR A 101 -0.06 4.69 -1.72
N VAL A 102 0.46 5.02 -0.53
CA VAL A 102 0.62 4.05 0.56
C VAL A 102 -0.74 3.47 0.98
N ALA A 103 -1.75 4.34 1.19
CA ALA A 103 -3.09 3.90 1.55
C ALA A 103 -3.73 3.02 0.46
N HIS A 104 -3.45 3.28 -0.81
CA HIS A 104 -3.90 2.47 -1.94
C HIS A 104 -3.31 1.05 -1.87
N GLU A 105 -2.00 0.90 -1.67
CA GLU A 105 -1.36 -0.40 -1.53
C GLU A 105 -1.81 -1.16 -0.27
N VAL A 106 -2.04 -0.44 0.84
CA VAL A 106 -2.67 -1.00 2.04
C VAL A 106 -4.07 -1.52 1.74
N GLY A 107 -4.84 -0.80 0.92
CA GLY A 107 -6.13 -1.26 0.43
C GLY A 107 -6.01 -2.55 -0.37
N HIS A 108 -5.02 -2.67 -1.25
CA HIS A 108 -4.76 -3.91 -1.96
C HIS A 108 -4.43 -5.07 -1.01
N TRP A 109 -3.57 -4.85 -0.01
CA TRP A 109 -3.26 -5.87 1.00
C TRP A 109 -4.48 -6.31 1.81
N ARG A 110 -5.31 -5.35 2.24
CA ARG A 110 -6.48 -5.63 3.08
C ARG A 110 -7.58 -6.38 2.34
N LEU A 111 -7.69 -6.17 1.03
CA LEU A 111 -8.84 -6.59 0.23
C LEU A 111 -8.59 -7.81 -0.66
N HIS A 112 -7.33 -8.23 -0.88
CA HIS A 112 -6.95 -9.28 -1.82
C HIS A 112 -6.01 -10.31 -1.20
#